data_AF-A0A5E4J982-F1
#
_entry.id   AF-A0A5E4J982-F1
#
_cell.length_a   1.000
_cell.length_b   1.000
_cell.length_c   1.000
_cell.angle_alpha   90.00
_cell.angle_beta   90.00
_cell.angle_gamma   90.00
#
_symmetry.space_group_name_H-M   'P 1'
#
loop_
_entity.id
_entity.type
_entity.pdbx_description
1 polymer ?
#
loop_
_entity_poly.entity_id
_entity_poly.type
_entity_poly.pdbx_seq_one_letter_code
_entity_poly.pdbx_strand_id
1 'polypeptide(L)'
;MDLSLGVKAYYTDVGKALELSRSIELHETYDSITGDGLMRQIAALGVFADNSIDSLSIHVPIYKPGGDFDLHDKGDDGIVQRTVSIGDEMMKYVPQVLYVFHAEGRKLRFSGANDKRDSIGRLAEKANSLVDDGRLVTIENTGHWTGAQTFAGLTDFPALFEFTEGDTGMTLDICHLFMHYVEKGYAELDDFVRSYGDKIFNLHIADVRFSDPVKSEGTQIGEGNIDFDRVFDSLSAVKGGRRVMLIPEIRDGYMNDYAGFKTAIKRLNQRV
;
A
#
# COMPACT_ATOMS: atom_id res chain seq x y z
N MET A 1 18.36 -3.89 0.01
CA MET A 1 17.29 -2.96 -0.42
C MET A 1 17.54 -1.61 0.23
N ASP A 2 17.33 -0.49 -0.48
CA ASP A 2 17.36 0.87 0.11
C ASP A 2 15.95 1.19 0.61
N LEU A 3 15.76 1.48 1.89
CA LEU A 3 14.45 1.77 2.47
C LEU A 3 14.26 3.29 2.60
N SER A 4 13.21 3.82 1.98
CA SER A 4 12.79 5.21 2.17
C SER A 4 11.48 5.24 2.93
N LEU A 5 11.42 5.98 4.03
CA LEU A 5 10.20 6.14 4.82
C LEU A 5 9.15 6.99 4.10
N GLY A 6 7.90 6.86 4.53
CA GLY A 6 6.74 7.50 3.93
C GLY A 6 5.75 7.92 5.01
N VAL A 7 4.81 8.79 4.69
CA VAL A 7 3.74 9.19 5.61
C VAL A 7 2.38 8.79 5.02
N LYS A 8 1.53 8.24 5.86
CA LYS A 8 0.12 8.01 5.55
C LYS A 8 -0.68 9.19 6.04
N ALA A 9 -1.56 9.78 5.22
CA ALA A 9 -2.34 10.95 5.63
C ALA A 9 -3.83 10.68 5.42
N TYR A 10 -4.52 10.34 6.50
CA TYR A 10 -5.98 10.47 6.54
C TYR A 10 -6.36 11.88 6.98
N TYR A 11 -7.48 12.35 6.45
CA TYR A 11 -7.95 13.72 6.63
C TYR A 11 -8.50 13.96 8.04
N THR A 12 -7.96 14.94 8.78
CA THR A 12 -8.66 15.95 9.61
C THR A 12 -7.65 16.92 10.29
N ASP A 13 -7.95 18.22 10.17
CA ASP A 13 -7.32 19.48 10.64
C ASP A 13 -6.04 19.55 11.55
N VAL A 14 -5.08 20.37 11.07
CA VAL A 14 -3.95 21.17 11.66
C VAL A 14 -2.84 20.55 12.56
N GLY A 15 -1.56 20.71 12.13
CA GLY A 15 -0.50 21.32 12.97
C GLY A 15 0.90 20.68 13.16
N LYS A 16 1.84 20.87 12.20
CA LYS A 16 3.34 20.84 12.32
C LYS A 16 4.04 19.65 13.03
N ALA A 17 4.86 18.87 12.29
CA ALA A 17 6.28 18.55 12.61
C ALA A 17 6.93 17.51 11.67
N LEU A 18 8.13 17.87 11.18
CA LEU A 18 9.36 17.09 10.86
C LEU A 18 9.41 15.93 9.82
N GLU A 19 10.12 16.23 8.72
CA GLU A 19 11.38 15.61 8.21
C GLU A 19 11.53 14.07 8.16
N LEU A 20 10.68 13.41 7.37
CA LEU A 20 10.92 12.07 6.81
C LEU A 20 10.53 12.07 5.33
N SER A 21 11.13 11.21 4.51
CA SER A 21 10.80 11.08 3.08
C SER A 21 9.28 11.04 2.88
N ARG A 22 8.78 11.95 2.06
CA ARG A 22 7.43 12.56 2.20
C ARG A 22 6.38 11.89 1.29
N SER A 23 6.11 10.59 1.41
CA SER A 23 4.90 10.05 0.75
C SER A 23 3.64 10.44 1.54
N ILE A 24 2.48 10.55 0.88
CA ILE A 24 1.18 10.90 1.46
C ILE A 24 0.15 9.91 0.91
N GLU A 25 -0.28 8.95 1.72
CA GLU A 25 -1.32 8.01 1.33
C GLU A 25 -2.72 8.55 1.63
N LEU A 26 -3.60 8.61 0.61
CA LEU A 26 -4.94 9.21 0.68
C LEU A 26 -6.04 8.14 0.68
N HIS A 27 -6.98 8.24 1.61
CA HIS A 27 -8.20 7.42 1.68
C HIS A 27 -9.42 8.32 1.87
N GLU A 28 -10.25 8.52 0.85
CA GLU A 28 -11.50 9.30 0.97
C GLU A 28 -12.66 8.84 0.07
N THR A 29 -13.87 9.22 0.49
CA THR A 29 -15.12 9.09 -0.26
C THR A 29 -15.20 10.11 -1.41
N TYR A 30 -14.80 9.66 -2.60
CA TYR A 30 -15.02 10.08 -4.01
C TYR A 30 -15.46 11.50 -4.46
N ASP A 31 -16.15 12.32 -3.66
CA ASP A 31 -16.99 13.39 -4.21
C ASP A 31 -16.44 14.83 -4.08
N SER A 32 -15.26 15.08 -3.51
CA SER A 32 -14.84 16.48 -3.24
C SER A 32 -13.38 16.91 -3.46
N ILE A 33 -12.46 16.02 -3.88
CA ILE A 33 -11.07 16.41 -4.07
C ILE A 33 -10.82 16.89 -5.51
N THR A 34 -10.40 18.15 -5.65
CA THR A 34 -9.64 18.66 -6.80
C THR A 34 -8.16 18.67 -6.43
N GLY A 35 -7.24 18.47 -7.39
CA GLY A 35 -5.81 18.46 -7.05
C GLY A 35 -5.31 19.80 -6.54
N ASP A 36 -5.92 20.93 -6.90
CA ASP A 36 -5.69 22.24 -6.25
C ASP A 36 -6.07 22.27 -4.76
N GLY A 37 -7.09 21.52 -4.36
CA GLY A 37 -7.49 21.39 -2.96
C GLY A 37 -6.46 20.56 -2.19
N LEU A 38 -6.04 19.44 -2.78
CA LEU A 38 -5.00 18.57 -2.25
C LEU A 38 -3.67 19.31 -2.11
N MET A 39 -3.26 20.07 -3.13
CA MET A 39 -2.02 20.84 -3.10
C MET A 39 -2.01 21.96 -2.08
N ARG A 40 -3.14 22.63 -1.86
CA ARG A 40 -3.27 23.61 -0.78
C ARG A 40 -3.11 22.95 0.59
N GLN A 41 -3.54 21.71 0.75
CA GLN A 41 -3.35 20.98 2.00
C GLN A 41 -1.90 20.51 2.14
N ILE A 42 -1.29 19.93 1.09
CA ILE A 42 0.14 19.56 1.09
C ILE A 42 1.02 20.79 1.37
N ALA A 43 0.68 21.94 0.79
CA ALA A 43 1.33 23.22 1.07
C ALA A 43 1.07 23.71 2.50
N ALA A 44 -0.16 23.59 3.02
CA ALA A 44 -0.50 23.94 4.40
C ALA A 44 0.18 23.02 5.43
N LEU A 45 0.48 21.77 5.05
CA LEU A 45 1.29 20.83 5.83
C LEU A 45 2.78 21.25 5.88
N GLY A 46 3.19 22.32 5.17
CA GLY A 46 4.57 22.82 5.15
C GLY A 46 5.54 21.92 4.38
N VAL A 47 5.00 20.95 3.61
CA VAL A 47 5.73 19.90 2.90
C VAL A 47 6.56 20.45 1.73
N PHE A 48 6.44 21.74 1.40
CA PHE A 48 7.25 22.41 0.37
C PHE A 48 8.23 23.46 0.93
N ALA A 49 8.28 23.68 2.24
CA ALA A 49 9.08 24.76 2.80
C ALA A 49 10.60 24.49 2.79
N ASP A 50 11.03 23.22 2.76
CA ASP A 50 12.44 22.80 2.87
C ASP A 50 12.80 21.60 1.96
N ASN A 51 12.62 21.69 0.63
CA ASN A 51 13.06 20.67 -0.36
C ASN A 51 12.15 19.43 -0.55
N SER A 52 12.34 18.78 -1.70
CA SER A 52 11.46 17.91 -2.50
C SER A 52 10.84 16.70 -1.78
N ILE A 53 9.56 16.45 -2.06
CA ILE A 53 8.97 15.12 -1.91
C ILE A 53 9.54 14.23 -3.01
N ASP A 54 10.13 13.09 -2.69
CA ASP A 54 10.70 12.17 -3.68
C ASP A 54 9.65 11.23 -4.30
N SER A 55 8.58 10.93 -3.57
CA SER A 55 7.52 10.07 -4.07
C SER A 55 6.21 10.23 -3.29
N LEU A 56 5.09 9.94 -3.94
CA LEU A 56 3.75 9.97 -3.37
C LEU A 56 3.07 8.62 -3.60
N SER A 57 2.47 8.01 -2.57
CA SER A 57 1.69 6.78 -2.72
C SER A 57 0.20 7.09 -2.70
N ILE A 58 -0.57 6.64 -3.68
CA ILE A 58 -2.02 6.89 -3.77
C ILE A 58 -2.72 5.55 -3.86
N HIS A 59 -3.63 5.29 -2.93
CA HIS A 59 -4.51 4.14 -3.04
C HIS A 59 -5.49 4.37 -4.18
N VAL A 60 -5.49 3.45 -5.13
CA VAL A 60 -6.50 3.38 -6.18
C VAL A 60 -7.59 2.47 -5.65
N PRO A 61 -8.68 3.05 -5.14
CA PRO A 61 -9.77 2.22 -4.68
C PRO A 61 -10.37 1.54 -5.91
N ILE A 62 -10.35 0.22 -5.91
CA ILE A 62 -10.99 -0.57 -6.96
C ILE A 62 -12.38 -1.03 -6.52
N TYR A 63 -12.94 -0.39 -5.49
CA TYR A 63 -14.16 -0.81 -4.83
C TYR A 63 -15.17 0.33 -4.62
N LYS A 64 -16.45 -0.02 -4.72
CA LYS A 64 -17.56 0.75 -4.14
C LYS A 64 -17.92 0.19 -2.76
N PRO A 65 -18.06 1.02 -1.71
CA PRO A 65 -18.70 0.63 -0.45
C PRO A 65 -19.99 -0.17 -0.61
N GLY A 66 -19.90 -1.49 -0.35
CA GLY A 66 -21.02 -2.43 -0.46
C GLY A 66 -21.33 -2.99 -1.86
N GLY A 67 -20.54 -2.62 -2.87
CA GLY A 67 -20.70 -3.03 -4.27
C GLY A 67 -20.04 -4.35 -4.63
N ASP A 68 -20.49 -4.95 -5.73
CA ASP A 68 -19.78 -6.02 -6.42
C ASP A 68 -18.53 -5.44 -7.09
N PHE A 69 -17.41 -6.14 -7.01
CA PHE A 69 -16.24 -5.85 -7.82
C PHE A 69 -16.43 -6.54 -9.16
N ASP A 70 -16.51 -5.76 -10.23
CA ASP A 70 -16.54 -6.29 -11.58
C ASP A 70 -15.48 -5.56 -12.41
N LEU A 71 -14.37 -6.24 -12.71
CA LEU A 71 -13.36 -5.75 -13.66
C LEU A 71 -13.95 -5.46 -15.05
N HIS A 72 -15.18 -5.89 -15.32
CA HIS A 72 -15.93 -5.61 -16.53
C HIS A 72 -16.88 -4.40 -16.42
N ASP A 73 -17.12 -3.84 -15.23
CA ASP A 73 -17.98 -2.66 -15.09
C ASP A 73 -17.20 -1.38 -15.45
N LYS A 74 -17.62 -0.76 -16.56
CA LYS A 74 -17.11 0.55 -17.03
C LYS A 74 -17.32 1.67 -16.00
N GLY A 75 -18.17 1.47 -15.00
CA GLY A 75 -18.32 2.38 -13.86
C GLY A 75 -17.04 2.52 -13.03
N ASP A 76 -16.24 1.47 -12.94
CA ASP A 76 -15.00 1.44 -12.13
C ASP A 76 -13.82 2.09 -12.88
N ASP A 77 -13.85 2.11 -14.21
CA ASP A 77 -12.89 2.89 -15.02
C ASP A 77 -12.94 4.38 -14.66
N GLY A 78 -14.11 4.94 -14.33
CA GLY A 78 -14.25 6.33 -13.94
C GLY A 78 -13.53 6.68 -12.63
N ILE A 79 -13.54 5.74 -11.67
CA ILE A 79 -12.86 5.89 -10.38
C ILE A 79 -11.34 5.76 -10.56
N VAL A 80 -10.89 4.74 -11.28
CA VAL A 80 -9.47 4.55 -11.58
C VAL A 80 -8.93 5.76 -12.32
N GLN A 81 -9.61 6.21 -13.38
CA GLN A 81 -9.19 7.39 -14.14
C GLN A 81 -9.20 8.68 -13.31
N ARG A 82 -10.16 8.85 -12.40
CA ARG A 82 -10.16 10.00 -11.48
C ARG A 82 -8.95 9.96 -10.55
N THR A 83 -8.63 8.78 -10.01
CA THR A 83 -7.49 8.62 -9.10
C THR A 83 -6.16 8.84 -9.84
N VAL A 84 -6.03 8.30 -11.06
CA VAL A 84 -4.87 8.54 -11.92
C VAL A 84 -4.76 10.02 -12.27
N SER A 85 -5.85 10.70 -12.63
CA SER A 85 -5.83 12.14 -12.90
C SER A 85 -5.37 12.96 -11.71
N ILE A 86 -5.72 12.57 -10.48
CA ILE A 86 -5.24 13.24 -9.26
C ILE A 86 -3.73 13.02 -9.12
N GLY A 87 -3.25 11.78 -9.25
CA GLY A 87 -1.82 11.50 -9.16
C GLY A 87 -1.01 12.17 -10.27
N ASP A 88 -1.53 12.26 -11.48
CA ASP A 88 -0.92 13.01 -12.58
C ASP A 88 -0.77 14.49 -12.28
N GLU A 89 -1.76 15.07 -11.62
CA GLU A 89 -1.67 16.44 -11.14
C GLU A 89 -0.59 16.56 -10.05
N MET A 90 -0.43 15.54 -9.20
CA MET A 90 0.60 15.51 -8.16
C MET A 90 2.01 15.33 -8.71
N MET A 91 2.20 14.67 -9.86
CA MET A 91 3.50 14.53 -10.53
C MET A 91 4.14 15.87 -10.91
N LYS A 92 3.39 16.98 -10.90
CA LYS A 92 3.95 18.34 -11.03
C LYS A 92 4.80 18.77 -9.83
N TYR A 93 4.61 18.11 -8.69
CA TYR A 93 5.16 18.48 -7.39
C TYR A 93 6.05 17.39 -6.78
N VAL A 94 5.90 16.16 -7.26
CA VAL A 94 6.68 14.99 -6.84
C VAL A 94 7.25 14.29 -8.08
N PRO A 95 8.49 13.78 -8.06
CA PRO A 95 9.10 13.16 -9.24
C PRO A 95 8.57 11.75 -9.50
N GLN A 96 7.85 11.14 -8.55
CA GLN A 96 7.25 9.82 -8.73
C GLN A 96 5.92 9.69 -7.97
N VAL A 97 4.93 9.08 -8.62
CA VAL A 97 3.70 8.63 -7.97
C VAL A 97 3.64 7.12 -8.02
N LEU A 98 3.35 6.51 -6.89
CA LEU A 98 3.08 5.10 -6.72
C LEU A 98 1.58 4.93 -6.54
N TYR A 99 0.94 4.15 -7.40
CA TYR A 99 -0.45 3.76 -7.24
C TYR A 99 -0.52 2.40 -6.53
N VAL A 100 -1.34 2.29 -5.48
CA VAL A 100 -1.54 1.05 -4.72
C VAL A 100 -2.96 0.52 -4.97
N PHE A 101 -3.03 -0.66 -5.56
CA PHE A 101 -4.26 -1.36 -5.91
C PHE A 101 -4.68 -2.30 -4.77
N HIS A 102 -5.72 -1.93 -4.03
CA HIS A 102 -6.30 -2.78 -2.99
C HIS A 102 -7.38 -3.69 -3.60
N ALA A 103 -6.97 -4.91 -4.02
CA ALA A 103 -7.82 -5.84 -4.77
C ALA A 103 -8.60 -6.83 -3.89
N GLU A 104 -9.41 -6.30 -2.96
CA GLU A 104 -10.32 -7.07 -2.11
C GLU A 104 -11.79 -6.87 -2.50
N GLY A 105 -12.65 -7.84 -2.20
CA GLY A 105 -14.08 -7.71 -2.43
C GLY A 105 -14.91 -8.74 -1.68
N ARG A 106 -15.87 -8.27 -0.86
CA ARG A 106 -16.70 -9.14 0.00
C ARG A 106 -17.60 -10.13 -0.75
N LYS A 107 -17.85 -9.91 -2.03
CA LYS A 107 -18.74 -10.72 -2.88
C LYS A 107 -18.02 -11.48 -3.98
N LEU A 108 -16.69 -11.50 -3.94
CA LEU A 108 -15.90 -12.23 -4.91
C LEU A 108 -16.18 -13.72 -4.81
N ARG A 109 -16.58 -14.30 -5.95
CA ARG A 109 -16.87 -15.71 -6.10
C ARG A 109 -16.24 -16.20 -7.38
N PHE A 110 -15.20 -16.99 -7.24
CA PHE A 110 -14.66 -17.75 -8.35
C PHE A 110 -15.47 -19.02 -8.56
N SER A 111 -15.82 -19.28 -9.81
CA SER A 111 -16.40 -20.55 -10.24
C SER A 111 -15.38 -21.70 -10.25
N GLY A 112 -14.08 -21.39 -10.19
CA GLY A 112 -12.98 -22.36 -10.09
C GLY A 112 -11.60 -21.71 -10.20
N ALA A 113 -10.54 -22.53 -10.24
CA ALA A 113 -9.15 -22.05 -10.28
C ALA A 113 -8.81 -21.26 -11.55
N ASN A 114 -9.35 -21.66 -12.71
CA ASN A 114 -9.15 -20.95 -13.98
C ASN A 114 -9.77 -19.54 -13.93
N ASP A 115 -10.99 -19.44 -13.41
CA ASP A 115 -11.68 -18.16 -13.24
C ASP A 115 -10.92 -17.21 -12.29
N LYS A 116 -10.32 -17.76 -11.23
CA LYS A 116 -9.41 -17.00 -10.35
C LYS A 116 -8.18 -16.51 -11.10
N ARG A 117 -7.51 -17.39 -11.85
CA ARG A 117 -6.30 -17.04 -12.61
C ARG A 117 -6.59 -15.99 -13.68
N ASP A 118 -7.68 -16.13 -14.42
CA ASP A 118 -8.10 -15.16 -15.44
C ASP A 118 -8.39 -13.79 -14.81
N SER A 119 -8.98 -13.78 -13.62
CA SER A 119 -9.22 -12.54 -12.88
C SER A 119 -7.93 -11.88 -12.39
N ILE A 120 -6.95 -12.67 -11.93
CA ILE A 120 -5.61 -12.19 -11.59
C ILE A 120 -4.94 -11.57 -12.83
N GLY A 121 -5.04 -12.23 -13.98
CA GLY A 121 -4.52 -11.72 -15.25
C GLY A 121 -5.12 -10.36 -15.61
N ARG A 122 -6.46 -10.22 -15.53
CA ARG A 122 -7.13 -8.93 -15.78
C ARG A 122 -6.73 -7.82 -14.81
N LEU A 123 -6.54 -8.13 -13.53
CA LEU A 123 -6.03 -7.17 -12.54
C LEU A 123 -4.63 -6.70 -12.92
N ALA A 124 -3.73 -7.62 -13.27
CA ALA A 124 -2.37 -7.30 -13.68
C ALA A 124 -2.34 -6.50 -14.99
N GLU A 125 -3.14 -6.86 -15.99
CA GLU A 125 -3.30 -6.10 -17.24
C GLU A 125 -3.74 -4.65 -16.96
N LYS A 126 -4.72 -4.48 -16.05
CA LYS A 126 -5.17 -3.15 -15.64
C LYS A 126 -4.05 -2.37 -14.96
N ALA A 127 -3.32 -2.98 -14.03
CA ALA A 127 -2.20 -2.35 -13.34
C ALA A 127 -1.08 -1.95 -14.32
N ASN A 128 -0.68 -2.86 -15.22
CA ASN A 128 0.30 -2.60 -16.27
C ASN A 128 -0.12 -1.44 -17.17
N SER A 129 -1.41 -1.29 -17.48
CA SER A 129 -1.91 -0.21 -18.33
C SER A 129 -1.77 1.20 -17.72
N LEU A 130 -1.50 1.29 -16.42
CA LEU A 130 -1.33 2.57 -15.72
C LEU A 130 0.13 2.95 -15.48
N VAL A 131 1.06 2.04 -15.78
CA VAL A 131 2.49 2.33 -15.75
C VAL A 131 2.84 3.33 -16.85
N ASP A 132 3.63 4.34 -16.50
CA ASP A 132 4.09 5.41 -17.38
C ASP A 132 5.35 6.05 -16.77
N ASP A 133 6.01 6.95 -17.50
CA ASP A 133 7.18 7.67 -16.98
C ASP A 133 6.80 8.45 -15.70
N GLY A 134 7.41 8.10 -14.57
CA GLY A 134 7.07 8.64 -13.24
C GLY A 134 5.92 7.95 -12.49
N ARG A 135 5.21 6.99 -13.10
CA ARG A 135 4.16 6.19 -12.45
C ARG A 135 4.64 4.78 -12.14
N LEU A 136 4.70 4.44 -10.86
CA LEU A 136 4.79 3.05 -10.40
C LEU A 136 3.40 2.54 -10.06
N VAL A 137 3.15 1.26 -10.28
CA VAL A 137 1.87 0.63 -9.89
C VAL A 137 2.19 -0.58 -9.05
N THR A 138 1.46 -0.75 -7.96
CA THR A 138 1.58 -1.91 -7.09
C THR A 138 0.22 -2.47 -6.78
N ILE A 139 0.18 -3.78 -6.59
CA ILE A 139 -1.00 -4.47 -6.05
C ILE A 139 -0.66 -4.88 -4.63
N GLU A 140 -1.56 -4.58 -3.70
CA GLU A 140 -1.39 -4.88 -2.29
C GLU A 140 -1.90 -6.28 -1.94
N ASN A 141 -1.14 -7.03 -1.13
CA ASN A 141 -1.68 -8.25 -0.55
C ASN A 141 -2.71 -7.93 0.51
N THR A 142 -3.90 -8.50 0.40
CA THR A 142 -5.02 -8.21 1.31
C THR A 142 -5.26 -9.37 2.28
N GLY A 143 -5.63 -9.06 3.52
CA GLY A 143 -5.95 -10.08 4.53
C GLY A 143 -7.30 -10.78 4.27
N HIS A 144 -7.44 -12.04 4.67
CA HIS A 144 -8.73 -12.77 4.60
C HIS A 144 -9.65 -12.36 5.77
N TRP A 145 -10.20 -11.16 5.72
CA TRP A 145 -10.83 -10.55 6.90
C TRP A 145 -12.26 -10.99 7.21
N THR A 146 -13.00 -11.54 6.25
CA THR A 146 -14.45 -11.71 6.45
C THR A 146 -15.06 -12.91 5.73
N GLY A 147 -14.26 -13.94 5.42
CA GLY A 147 -14.69 -14.99 4.48
C GLY A 147 -14.90 -14.47 3.06
N ALA A 148 -14.42 -13.26 2.78
CA ALA A 148 -14.31 -12.70 1.44
C ALA A 148 -13.20 -13.42 0.68
N GLN A 149 -13.46 -13.82 -0.56
CA GLN A 149 -12.38 -14.23 -1.45
C GLN A 149 -11.60 -12.98 -1.87
N THR A 150 -10.29 -13.11 -2.05
CA THR A 150 -9.43 -12.03 -2.54
C THR A 150 -8.79 -12.46 -3.86
N PHE A 151 -8.51 -11.52 -4.77
CA PHE A 151 -7.69 -11.80 -5.96
C PHE A 151 -6.19 -11.63 -5.68
N ALA A 152 -5.86 -10.99 -4.55
CA ALA A 152 -4.50 -10.65 -4.14
C ALA A 152 -4.23 -11.11 -2.71
N GLY A 153 -4.59 -12.36 -2.36
CA GLY A 153 -3.99 -12.99 -1.17
C GLY A 153 -2.50 -13.20 -1.41
N LEU A 154 -1.68 -13.34 -0.37
CA LEU A 154 -0.23 -13.51 -0.58
C LEU A 154 0.08 -14.71 -1.49
N THR A 155 -0.68 -15.79 -1.38
CA THR A 155 -0.51 -17.01 -2.21
C THR A 155 -0.82 -16.79 -3.69
N ASP A 156 -1.48 -15.69 -4.04
CA ASP A 156 -1.85 -15.36 -5.43
C ASP A 156 -0.74 -14.59 -6.15
N PHE A 157 0.17 -13.96 -5.40
CA PHE A 157 1.24 -13.13 -5.97
C PHE A 157 2.19 -13.87 -6.92
N PRO A 158 2.59 -15.13 -6.69
CA PRO A 158 3.36 -15.87 -7.69
C PRO A 158 2.70 -15.88 -9.08
N ALA A 159 1.38 -16.10 -9.15
CA ALA A 159 0.65 -16.05 -10.41
C ALA A 159 0.49 -14.62 -10.91
N LEU A 160 0.28 -13.65 -10.01
CA LEU A 160 0.17 -12.25 -10.36
C LEU A 160 1.48 -11.74 -11.00
N PHE A 161 2.64 -12.14 -10.48
CA PHE A 161 3.95 -11.79 -11.01
C PHE A 161 4.24 -12.36 -12.41
N GLU A 162 3.55 -13.44 -12.82
CA GLU A 162 3.62 -13.96 -14.19
C GLU A 162 2.96 -13.00 -15.20
N PHE A 163 2.03 -12.15 -14.74
CA PHE A 163 1.30 -11.20 -15.58
C PHE A 163 1.75 -9.74 -15.40
N THR A 164 2.49 -9.40 -14.34
CA THR A 164 3.02 -8.03 -14.14
C THR A 164 4.28 -7.78 -14.96
N GLU A 165 4.39 -6.59 -15.52
CA GLU A 165 5.54 -6.18 -16.33
C GLU A 165 6.18 -4.89 -15.79
N GLY A 166 7.48 -4.72 -16.06
CA GLY A 166 8.20 -3.46 -15.84
C GLY A 166 8.07 -2.87 -14.42
N ASP A 167 7.37 -1.74 -14.35
CA ASP A 167 7.14 -0.95 -13.14
C ASP A 167 5.78 -1.23 -12.48
N THR A 168 5.20 -2.40 -12.76
CA THR A 168 4.16 -3.02 -11.94
C THR A 168 4.76 -4.00 -10.94
N GLY A 169 4.39 -3.88 -9.68
CA GLY A 169 4.89 -4.75 -8.60
C GLY A 169 3.93 -4.93 -7.46
N MET A 170 4.49 -5.09 -6.27
CA MET A 170 3.77 -5.41 -5.05
C MET A 170 3.93 -4.31 -4.00
N THR A 171 2.81 -4.01 -3.34
CA THR A 171 2.81 -3.45 -2.00
C THR A 171 2.69 -4.62 -1.04
N LEU A 172 3.73 -4.84 -0.24
CA LEU A 172 3.69 -5.85 0.80
C LEU A 172 3.13 -5.21 2.07
N ASP A 173 1.91 -5.54 2.45
CA ASP A 173 1.40 -5.25 3.78
C ASP A 173 1.78 -6.38 4.73
N ILE A 174 2.57 -6.01 5.74
CA ILE A 174 3.12 -6.93 6.73
C ILE A 174 2.03 -7.44 7.70
N CYS A 175 1.04 -6.62 8.06
CA CYS A 175 -0.08 -7.07 8.88
C CYS A 175 -0.85 -8.19 8.16
N HIS A 176 -1.24 -7.95 6.90
CA HIS A 176 -1.96 -8.92 6.08
C HIS A 176 -1.15 -10.23 5.92
N LEU A 177 0.16 -10.13 5.69
CA LEU A 177 1.04 -11.29 5.64
C LEU A 177 0.95 -12.12 6.92
N PHE A 178 1.17 -11.52 8.09
CA PHE A 178 1.17 -12.26 9.35
C PHE A 178 -0.22 -12.80 9.72
N MET A 179 -1.30 -12.21 9.21
CA MET A 179 -2.64 -12.76 9.35
C MET A 179 -2.88 -14.00 8.49
N HIS A 180 -2.30 -14.08 7.29
CA HIS A 180 -2.35 -15.27 6.45
C HIS A 180 -1.52 -16.44 7.02
N TYR A 181 -0.44 -16.12 7.74
CA TYR A 181 0.57 -17.09 8.15
C TYR A 181 0.80 -17.18 9.65
N VAL A 182 -0.20 -16.84 10.49
CA VAL A 182 -0.08 -16.93 11.96
C VAL A 182 0.52 -18.28 12.41
N GLU A 183 0.22 -19.37 11.70
CA GLU A 183 0.72 -20.72 11.99
C GLU A 183 2.08 -21.07 11.36
N LYS A 184 2.49 -20.41 10.28
CA LYS A 184 3.73 -20.73 9.56
C LYS A 184 4.89 -19.77 9.88
N GLY A 185 4.59 -18.55 10.30
CA GLY A 185 5.54 -17.61 10.86
C GLY A 185 6.49 -16.99 9.82
N TYR A 186 7.69 -16.62 10.27
CA TYR A 186 8.66 -15.87 9.47
C TYR A 186 9.33 -16.66 8.35
N ALA A 187 9.29 -18.00 8.37
CA ALA A 187 9.94 -18.80 7.33
C ALA A 187 9.32 -18.52 5.94
N GLU A 188 8.00 -18.37 5.87
CA GLU A 188 7.29 -18.02 4.65
C GLU A 188 7.55 -16.58 4.20
N LEU A 189 7.69 -15.63 5.14
CA LEU A 189 8.16 -14.28 4.82
C LEU A 189 9.53 -14.35 4.15
N ASP A 190 10.46 -15.07 4.77
CA ASP A 190 11.84 -15.19 4.29
C ASP A 190 11.87 -15.84 2.89
N ASP A 191 11.11 -16.91 2.70
CA ASP A 191 11.01 -17.61 1.43
C ASP A 191 10.36 -16.73 0.35
N PHE A 192 9.32 -15.97 0.71
CA PHE A 192 8.65 -15.05 -0.19
C PHE A 192 9.58 -13.90 -0.61
N VAL A 193 10.21 -13.21 0.36
CA VAL A 193 11.13 -12.10 0.11
C VAL A 193 12.36 -12.58 -0.66
N ARG A 194 12.88 -13.78 -0.37
CA ARG A 194 13.99 -14.36 -1.13
C ARG A 194 13.62 -14.64 -2.58
N SER A 195 12.37 -15.05 -2.83
CA SER A 195 11.91 -15.45 -4.17
C SER A 195 11.43 -14.27 -5.01
N TYR A 196 10.84 -13.26 -4.38
CA TYR A 196 10.10 -12.18 -5.06
C TYR A 196 10.46 -10.77 -4.56
N GLY A 197 11.53 -10.62 -3.76
CA GLY A 197 11.89 -9.33 -3.16
C GLY A 197 12.20 -8.22 -4.17
N ASP A 198 12.57 -8.55 -5.40
CA ASP A 198 12.75 -7.62 -6.52
C ASP A 198 11.43 -7.08 -7.08
N LYS A 199 10.31 -7.72 -6.75
CA LYS A 199 8.94 -7.32 -7.13
C LYS A 199 8.23 -6.49 -6.07
N ILE A 200 8.80 -6.34 -4.87
CA ILE A 200 8.25 -5.51 -3.80
C ILE A 200 8.73 -4.08 -4.00
N PHE A 201 7.82 -3.14 -4.26
CA PHE A 201 8.18 -1.72 -4.46
C PHE A 201 7.78 -0.85 -3.27
N ASN A 202 6.83 -1.33 -2.48
CA ASN A 202 6.28 -0.61 -1.35
C ASN A 202 5.96 -1.58 -0.21
N LEU A 203 6.07 -1.07 1.01
CA LEU A 203 5.84 -1.80 2.24
C LEU A 203 4.85 -1.00 3.08
N HIS A 204 3.66 -1.56 3.29
CA HIS A 204 2.79 -1.06 4.35
C HIS A 204 3.21 -1.72 5.66
N ILE A 205 3.43 -0.89 6.66
CA ILE A 205 3.98 -1.34 7.93
C ILE A 205 3.11 -0.87 9.10
N ALA A 206 2.59 -1.83 9.82
CA ALA A 206 1.99 -1.63 11.12
C ALA A 206 2.20 -2.90 11.94
N ASP A 207 1.82 -2.85 13.21
CA ASP A 207 1.84 -4.02 14.07
C ASP A 207 0.45 -4.65 14.15
N VAL A 208 0.42 -5.91 14.56
CA VAL A 208 -0.82 -6.67 14.79
C VAL A 208 -0.66 -7.57 16.00
N ARG A 209 -1.72 -7.74 16.78
CA ARG A 209 -1.77 -8.71 17.89
C ARG A 209 -2.36 -10.02 17.39
N PHE A 210 -1.58 -11.09 17.43
CA PHE A 210 -1.99 -12.40 16.91
C PHE A 210 -3.16 -13.03 17.69
N SER A 211 -3.44 -12.57 18.91
CA SER A 211 -4.61 -13.01 19.68
C SER A 211 -5.94 -12.52 19.10
N ASP A 212 -5.94 -11.39 18.39
CA ASP A 212 -7.11 -10.82 17.73
C ASP A 212 -6.64 -9.99 16.53
N PRO A 213 -6.10 -10.64 15.47
CA PRO A 213 -5.52 -9.93 14.35
C PRO A 213 -6.52 -8.99 13.70
N VAL A 214 -7.79 -9.42 13.71
CA VAL A 214 -8.91 -8.66 13.17
C VAL A 214 -9.10 -7.32 13.92
N LYS A 215 -9.09 -7.33 15.24
CA LYS A 215 -9.27 -6.06 15.97
C LYS A 215 -7.99 -5.26 16.12
N SER A 216 -6.83 -5.83 15.80
CA SER A 216 -5.54 -5.23 16.13
C SER A 216 -4.66 -4.87 14.93
N GLU A 217 -5.10 -5.12 13.69
CA GLU A 217 -4.43 -4.56 12.52
C GLU A 217 -4.28 -3.04 12.61
N GLY A 218 -3.13 -2.56 12.14
CA GLY A 218 -2.81 -1.15 12.22
C GLY A 218 -2.44 -0.72 13.64
N THR A 219 -2.14 -1.65 14.55
CA THR A 219 -1.60 -1.31 15.87
C THR A 219 -0.24 -0.62 15.70
N GLN A 220 0.12 0.21 16.66
CA GLN A 220 1.39 0.93 16.63
C GLN A 220 2.60 -0.02 16.62
N ILE A 221 3.65 0.35 15.89
CA ILE A 221 4.90 -0.42 15.74
C ILE A 221 5.49 -0.81 17.10
N GLY A 222 5.58 -2.10 17.42
CA GLY A 222 6.12 -2.61 18.69
C GLY A 222 5.07 -2.76 19.80
N GLU A 223 3.78 -2.56 19.52
CA GLU A 223 2.67 -2.81 20.46
C GLU A 223 1.87 -4.07 20.12
N GLY A 224 2.28 -4.79 19.08
CA GLY A 224 1.75 -6.08 18.68
C GLY A 224 2.79 -7.20 18.80
N ASN A 225 2.81 -8.10 17.82
CA ASN A 225 3.58 -9.33 17.85
C ASN A 225 4.53 -9.48 16.66
N ILE A 226 4.59 -8.50 15.75
CA ILE A 226 5.54 -8.54 14.62
C ILE A 226 6.96 -8.25 15.12
N ASP A 227 7.87 -9.15 14.77
CA ASP A 227 9.32 -9.03 14.92
C ASP A 227 9.86 -8.26 13.72
N PHE A 228 9.83 -6.94 13.85
CA PHE A 228 10.28 -6.04 12.78
C PHE A 228 11.77 -6.19 12.47
N ASP A 229 12.59 -6.60 13.44
CA ASP A 229 14.01 -6.83 13.20
C ASP A 229 14.18 -7.99 12.23
N ARG A 230 13.44 -9.09 12.42
CA ARG A 230 13.40 -10.18 11.44
C ARG A 230 12.87 -9.76 10.08
N VAL A 231 11.80 -8.95 10.04
CA VAL A 231 11.25 -8.44 8.78
C VAL A 231 12.30 -7.65 7.99
N PHE A 232 13.00 -6.74 8.64
CA PHE A 232 14.02 -5.92 8.01
C PHE A 232 15.26 -6.72 7.62
N ASP A 233 15.67 -7.70 8.43
CA ASP A 233 16.74 -8.63 8.06
C ASP A 233 16.42 -9.33 6.73
N SER A 234 15.19 -9.84 6.58
CA SER A 234 14.77 -10.55 5.37
C SER A 234 14.71 -9.64 4.15
N LEU A 235 14.18 -8.41 4.30
CA LEU A 235 14.17 -7.41 3.22
C LEU A 235 15.58 -6.93 2.84
N SER A 236 16.48 -6.80 3.81
CA SER A 236 17.86 -6.38 3.57
C SER A 236 18.65 -7.40 2.74
N ALA A 237 18.30 -8.69 2.85
CA ALA A 237 18.93 -9.79 2.13
C ALA A 237 18.66 -9.80 0.61
N VAL A 238 17.69 -9.00 0.14
CA VAL A 238 17.38 -8.86 -1.30
C VAL A 238 18.51 -8.15 -2.03
N LYS A 239 19.17 -8.88 -2.94
CA LYS A 239 20.29 -8.39 -3.76
C LYS A 239 19.78 -7.65 -5.01
N GLY A 240 20.49 -6.58 -5.41
CA GLY A 240 20.17 -5.80 -6.62
C GLY A 240 18.98 -4.84 -6.48
N GLY A 241 18.56 -4.56 -5.24
CA GLY A 241 17.25 -4.00 -4.94
C GLY A 241 16.99 -2.59 -5.45
N ARG A 242 15.80 -2.42 -6.02
CA ARG A 242 15.07 -1.15 -6.13
C ARG A 242 14.87 -0.54 -4.72
N ARG A 243 14.76 0.79 -4.66
CA ARG A 243 14.36 1.49 -3.44
C ARG A 243 12.93 1.11 -3.10
N VAL A 244 12.68 0.68 -1.87
CA VAL A 244 11.33 0.35 -1.38
C VAL A 244 10.83 1.45 -0.49
N MET A 245 9.62 1.91 -0.79
CA MET A 245 8.91 2.88 0.02
C MET A 245 8.31 2.17 1.23
N LEU A 246 8.44 2.74 2.42
CA LEU A 246 7.97 2.17 3.67
C LEU A 246 6.97 3.13 4.30
N ILE A 247 5.70 2.76 4.30
CA ILE A 247 4.58 3.62 4.69
C ILE A 247 3.91 3.04 5.93
N PRO A 248 3.89 3.77 7.06
CA PRO A 248 3.20 3.33 8.26
C PRO A 248 1.68 3.32 8.09
N GLU A 249 1.07 2.14 8.23
CA GLU A 249 -0.39 1.94 8.15
C GLU A 249 -1.02 1.85 9.55
N ILE A 250 -0.81 2.88 10.36
CA ILE A 250 -1.35 2.92 11.72
C ILE A 250 -2.84 3.25 11.69
N ARG A 251 -3.67 2.36 12.24
CA ARG A 251 -5.10 2.61 12.47
C ARG A 251 -5.25 3.82 13.37
N ASP A 252 -6.10 4.75 12.94
CA ASP A 252 -6.30 6.04 13.63
C ASP A 252 -5.01 6.86 13.79
N GLY A 253 -3.96 6.57 12.99
CA GLY A 253 -2.67 7.23 13.09
C GLY A 253 -2.72 8.73 12.80
N TYR A 254 -3.77 9.16 12.09
CA TYR A 254 -4.09 10.55 11.77
C TYR A 254 -4.67 11.34 12.94
N MET A 255 -5.26 10.65 13.92
CA MET A 255 -5.89 11.30 15.06
C MET A 255 -4.86 12.04 15.92
N ASN A 256 -5.31 13.08 16.62
CA ASN A 256 -4.49 13.91 17.50
C ASN A 256 -3.25 14.48 16.79
N ASP A 257 -3.47 15.15 15.65
CA ASP A 257 -2.40 15.76 14.86
C ASP A 257 -1.32 14.73 14.46
N TYR A 258 -1.78 13.64 13.81
CA TYR A 258 -0.93 12.59 13.25
C TYR A 258 0.02 11.94 14.26
N ALA A 259 -0.32 11.97 15.55
CA ALA A 259 0.57 11.50 16.62
C ALA A 259 0.95 10.02 16.44
N GLY A 260 0.03 9.19 15.92
CA GLY A 260 0.29 7.79 15.63
C GLY A 260 1.33 7.61 14.53
N PHE A 261 1.21 8.34 13.41
CA PHE A 261 2.21 8.27 12.35
C PHE A 261 3.57 8.83 12.78
N LYS A 262 3.59 9.99 13.45
CA LYS A 262 4.83 10.58 14.02
C LYS A 262 5.54 9.58 14.94
N THR A 263 4.79 8.85 15.74
CA THR A 263 5.33 7.80 16.62
C THR A 263 5.88 6.62 15.83
N ALA A 264 5.13 6.10 14.86
CA ALA A 264 5.56 4.97 14.03
C ALA A 264 6.87 5.29 13.31
N ILE A 265 6.89 6.43 12.64
CA ILE A 265 8.06 7.02 11.99
C ILE A 265 9.27 7.07 12.92
N LYS A 266 9.11 7.60 14.14
CA LYS A 266 10.20 7.68 15.12
C LYS A 266 10.71 6.29 15.50
N ARG A 267 9.82 5.31 15.67
CA ARG A 267 10.17 3.93 16.02
C ARG A 267 10.87 3.22 14.86
N LEU A 268 10.45 3.47 13.62
CA LEU A 268 11.04 2.90 12.41
C LEU A 268 12.43 3.46 12.15
N ASN A 269 12.65 4.76 12.31
CA ASN A 269 13.96 5.42 12.22
C ASN A 269 15.02 4.87 13.19
N GLN A 270 14.60 4.16 14.23
CA GLN A 270 15.51 3.52 15.19
C GLN A 270 15.93 2.11 14.75
N ARG A 271 15.31 1.58 13.70
CA ARG A 271 15.44 0.19 13.24
C ARG A 271 16.00 0.06 11.82
N VAL A 272 15.78 1.06 10.96
CA VAL A 272 16.28 1.10 9.58
C VAL A 272 17.58 1.88 9.45
#